data_AF-A0A8C4XGZ3-F1
#
_entry.id   AF-A0A8C4XGZ3-F1
#
_cell.length_a   1.000
_cell.length_b   1.000
_cell.length_c   1.000
_cell.angle_alpha   90.00
_cell.angle_beta   90.00
_cell.angle_gamma   90.00
#
_symmetry.space_group_name_H-M   'P 1'
#
loop_
_entity.id
_entity.type
_entity.pdbx_description
1 polymer ?
#
loop_
_entity_poly.entity_id
_entity_poly.type
_entity_poly.pdbx_seq_one_letter_code
_entity_poly.pdbx_strand_id
1 'polypeptide(L)'
;MATSLPVCLIQENPPSLELCETKQKSWKGTRNQSLKMEGYHAIYESAADTTKQQERHYYLLSELQNLVKALPSSFQQRLSYTMLSDLALALIDGTVFEIARGLLDIQHLTEKNLYNQRQKLHTEHRMLKQEMVRKHKEALQSCKTHNLAVLRAAQQRELENLEQRVKDEQRMMDEKIVLELDQKVVDQQNTLEKAGVPGFYITTNSQELTLQMNLFELILKLQQKEAQPGRCLP
;
A
#
# COMPACT_ATOMS: atom_id res chain seq x y z
N MET A 1 -16.69 1.93 -10.67
CA MET A 1 -15.33 2.51 -10.78
C MET A 1 -14.87 2.84 -9.37
N ALA A 2 -13.62 2.46 -9.05
CA ALA A 2 -12.90 2.65 -7.79
C ALA A 2 -13.42 1.92 -6.54
N THR A 3 -12.90 0.71 -6.30
CA THR A 3 -12.67 0.17 -4.95
C THR A 3 -11.24 -0.32 -4.89
N SER A 4 -10.31 0.60 -4.66
CA SER A 4 -8.90 0.28 -4.37
C SER A 4 -8.81 -0.51 -3.06
N LEU A 5 -7.85 -1.44 -3.03
CA LEU A 5 -7.15 -1.84 -1.82
C LEU A 5 -6.86 -0.63 -0.91
N PRO A 6 -6.93 -0.79 0.42
CA PRO A 6 -7.51 0.19 1.33
C PRO A 6 -6.98 1.61 1.10
N VAL A 7 -7.85 2.48 0.59
CA VAL A 7 -7.73 3.92 0.70
C VAL A 7 -7.82 4.28 2.18
N CYS A 8 -6.68 4.33 2.86
CA CYS A 8 -6.59 4.83 4.24
C CYS A 8 -6.26 6.33 4.33
N LEU A 9 -6.34 7.09 3.22
CA LEU A 9 -5.84 8.48 3.20
C LEU A 9 -6.83 9.55 2.73
N ILE A 10 -8.13 9.36 2.92
CA ILE A 10 -9.09 10.48 2.85
C ILE A 10 -10.15 10.32 3.94
N GLN A 11 -9.74 10.48 5.20
CA GLN A 11 -10.66 10.78 6.29
C GLN A 11 -10.14 12.01 7.02
N GLU A 12 -11.01 13.00 7.19
CA GLU A 12 -10.69 14.26 7.85
C GLU A 12 -10.17 14.01 9.27
N ASN A 13 -8.89 14.32 9.48
CA ASN A 13 -8.20 14.57 10.76
C ASN A 13 -8.42 13.57 11.92
N PRO A 14 -7.40 12.77 12.30
CA PRO A 14 -6.96 12.77 13.70
C PRO A 14 -5.43 12.56 13.91
N PRO A 15 -4.93 12.72 15.16
CA PRO A 15 -3.54 13.02 15.49
C PRO A 15 -2.67 11.78 15.73
N SER A 16 -1.37 12.02 15.90
CA SER A 16 -0.34 11.18 16.58
C SER A 16 0.77 10.66 15.67
N LEU A 17 1.78 11.50 15.45
CA LEU A 17 3.07 11.16 14.84
C LEU A 17 4.12 10.67 15.87
N GLU A 18 3.74 10.32 17.10
CA GLU A 18 4.69 10.12 18.21
C GLU A 18 4.90 8.66 18.68
N LEU A 19 4.51 7.64 17.92
CA LEU A 19 4.63 6.24 18.40
C LEU A 19 5.35 5.25 17.47
N CYS A 20 6.15 5.72 16.50
CA CYS A 20 6.87 4.82 15.58
C CYS A 20 8.40 4.97 15.54
N GLU A 21 9.02 5.85 16.33
CA GLU A 21 10.49 6.03 16.30
C GLU A 21 11.29 5.20 17.32
N THR A 22 10.63 4.40 18.18
CA THR A 22 11.30 3.77 19.35
C THR A 22 11.67 2.28 19.19
N LYS A 23 11.74 1.73 17.97
CA LYS A 23 12.12 0.30 17.77
C LYS A 23 13.22 0.04 16.73
N GLN A 24 14.11 1.01 16.48
CA GLN A 24 15.21 0.86 15.51
C GLN A 24 16.62 0.71 16.14
N LYS A 25 16.74 0.53 17.46
CA LYS A 25 18.05 0.41 18.14
C LYS A 25 18.13 -0.78 19.09
N SER A 26 18.13 -1.97 18.52
CA SER A 26 18.66 -3.23 19.08
C SER A 26 18.53 -4.18 17.89
N TRP A 27 19.58 -4.57 17.18
CA TRP A 27 20.55 -5.57 17.60
C TRP A 27 21.79 -5.44 16.68
N LYS A 28 22.95 -5.12 17.24
CA LYS A 28 24.27 -5.44 16.67
C LYS A 28 25.11 -6.05 17.79
N GLY A 29 25.58 -7.28 17.61
CA GLY A 29 26.44 -7.95 18.59
C GLY A 29 26.64 -9.45 18.37
N THR A 30 27.60 -9.78 17.50
CA THR A 30 28.69 -10.77 17.66
C THR A 30 28.44 -12.10 18.40
N ARG A 31 28.73 -13.26 17.76
CA ARG A 31 29.94 -14.12 18.02
C ARG A 31 30.00 -15.39 17.13
N ASN A 32 31.23 -15.67 16.66
CA ASN A 32 31.75 -16.91 16.04
C ASN A 32 31.56 -18.18 16.91
N GLN A 33 31.44 -19.39 16.34
CA GLN A 33 32.54 -20.27 15.87
C GLN A 33 32.11 -21.76 15.77
N SER A 34 32.63 -22.43 14.74
CA SER A 34 32.99 -23.87 14.65
C SER A 34 31.88 -24.94 14.65
N LEU A 35 31.79 -25.69 13.54
CA LEU A 35 32.48 -26.99 13.40
C LEU A 35 32.27 -27.56 11.99
N LYS A 36 33.39 -28.02 11.40
CA LYS A 36 33.45 -28.81 10.17
C LYS A 36 32.85 -30.20 10.40
N MET A 37 32.05 -30.67 9.46
CA MET A 37 31.86 -32.08 9.14
C MET A 37 31.29 -32.13 7.72
N GLU A 38 32.20 -32.06 6.75
CA GLU A 38 31.87 -32.26 5.34
C GLU A 38 32.06 -33.73 4.98
N GLY A 39 31.07 -34.26 4.26
CA GLY A 39 31.19 -35.44 3.43
C GLY A 39 30.71 -36.72 4.08
N TYR A 40 29.38 -36.93 4.11
CA TYR A 40 28.68 -38.24 4.00
C TYR A 40 27.15 -38.04 4.19
N HIS A 41 26.50 -37.05 3.53
CA HIS A 41 25.09 -36.72 3.81
C HIS A 41 24.12 -36.73 2.60
N ALA A 42 24.55 -36.99 1.37
CA ALA A 42 23.70 -36.72 0.20
C ALA A 42 22.41 -37.56 0.03
N ILE A 43 22.22 -38.70 0.72
CA ILE A 43 21.06 -39.60 0.49
C ILE A 43 20.01 -39.56 1.62
N TYR A 44 20.39 -39.23 2.85
CA TYR A 44 19.45 -39.04 3.97
C TYR A 44 18.92 -37.61 4.10
N GLU A 45 19.61 -36.65 3.50
CA GLU A 45 19.25 -35.22 3.58
C GLU A 45 18.02 -34.90 2.72
N SER A 46 17.83 -35.59 1.59
CA SER A 46 16.68 -35.41 0.70
C SER A 46 15.34 -35.82 1.33
N ALA A 47 15.27 -36.94 2.05
CA ALA A 47 14.04 -37.39 2.71
C ALA A 47 13.69 -36.55 3.95
N ALA A 48 14.72 -36.09 4.68
CA ALA A 48 14.55 -35.18 5.81
C ALA A 48 14.06 -33.80 5.37
N ASP A 49 14.57 -33.29 4.24
CA ASP A 49 14.14 -32.00 3.67
C ASP A 49 12.70 -32.06 3.15
N THR A 50 12.30 -33.15 2.47
CA THR A 50 10.89 -33.35 2.08
C THR A 50 9.96 -33.46 3.28
N THR A 51 10.40 -34.06 4.39
CA THR A 51 9.60 -34.17 5.62
C THR A 51 9.40 -32.80 6.26
N LYS A 52 10.45 -31.97 6.34
CA LYS A 52 10.37 -30.59 6.84
C LYS A 52 9.49 -29.69 5.97
N GLN A 53 9.57 -29.82 4.64
CA GLN A 53 8.69 -29.09 3.73
C GLN A 53 7.23 -29.51 3.90
N GLN A 54 6.98 -30.80 4.10
CA GLN A 54 5.64 -31.33 4.35
C GLN A 54 5.06 -30.83 5.69
N GLU A 55 5.86 -30.83 6.76
CA GLU A 55 5.48 -30.26 8.06
C GLU A 55 5.15 -28.77 7.94
N ARG A 56 6.00 -28.01 7.22
CA ARG A 56 5.77 -26.59 6.97
C ARG A 56 4.50 -26.35 6.15
N HIS A 57 4.27 -27.16 5.12
CA HIS A 57 3.05 -27.11 4.31
C HIS A 57 1.80 -27.29 5.17
N TYR A 58 1.76 -28.33 6.00
CA TYR A 58 0.63 -28.58 6.90
C TYR A 58 0.42 -27.45 7.91
N TYR A 59 1.50 -26.91 8.46
CA TYR A 59 1.44 -25.76 9.35
C TYR A 59 0.81 -24.53 8.67
N LEU A 60 1.35 -24.14 7.51
CA LEU A 60 0.87 -22.99 6.74
C LEU A 60 -0.59 -23.18 6.31
N LEU A 61 -0.96 -24.38 5.85
CA LEU A 61 -2.33 -24.70 5.47
C LEU A 61 -3.30 -24.60 6.65
N SER A 62 -2.92 -25.13 7.82
CA SER A 62 -3.72 -25.04 9.04
C SER A 62 -3.94 -23.57 9.46
N GLU A 63 -2.88 -22.77 9.43
CA GLU A 63 -2.97 -21.34 9.76
C GLU A 63 -3.81 -20.56 8.73
N LEU A 64 -3.66 -20.86 7.42
CA LEU A 64 -4.51 -20.30 6.37
C LEU A 64 -5.98 -20.64 6.61
N GLN A 65 -6.31 -21.90 6.88
CA GLN A 65 -7.68 -22.31 7.19
C GLN A 65 -8.24 -21.58 8.42
N ASN A 66 -7.43 -21.37 9.45
CA ASN A 66 -7.84 -20.61 10.63
C ASN A 66 -8.07 -19.13 10.34
N LEU A 67 -7.25 -18.52 9.48
CA LEU A 67 -7.46 -17.14 9.03
C LEU A 67 -8.72 -17.00 8.14
N VAL A 68 -8.97 -17.97 7.26
CA VAL A 68 -10.16 -17.98 6.39
C VAL A 68 -11.45 -18.09 7.19
N LYS A 69 -11.48 -18.85 8.29
CA LYS A 69 -12.65 -18.94 9.18
C LYS A 69 -13.08 -17.59 9.77
N ALA A 70 -12.15 -16.64 9.87
CA ALA A 70 -12.42 -15.29 10.38
C ALA A 70 -12.96 -14.33 9.30
N LEU A 71 -12.98 -14.74 8.02
CA LEU A 71 -13.48 -13.93 6.91
C LEU A 71 -15.01 -14.09 6.72
N PRO A 72 -15.69 -13.16 6.03
CA PRO A 72 -17.10 -13.32 5.68
C PRO A 72 -17.36 -14.57 4.82
N SER A 73 -18.54 -15.18 4.96
CA SER A 73 -18.90 -16.45 4.31
C SER A 73 -18.84 -16.39 2.78
N SER A 74 -19.12 -15.23 2.17
CA SER A 74 -19.00 -14.99 0.73
C SER A 74 -17.57 -15.19 0.21
N PHE A 75 -16.55 -14.91 1.02
CA PHE A 75 -15.16 -15.15 0.65
C PHE A 75 -14.75 -16.60 0.91
N GLN A 76 -15.20 -17.17 2.03
CA GLN A 76 -14.88 -18.56 2.39
C GLN A 76 -15.31 -19.54 1.29
N GLN A 77 -16.51 -19.36 0.73
CA GLN A 77 -17.04 -20.24 -0.32
C GLN A 77 -16.22 -20.22 -1.61
N ARG A 78 -15.50 -19.12 -1.86
CA ARG A 78 -14.65 -18.98 -3.04
C ARG A 78 -13.27 -19.61 -2.85
N LEU A 79 -12.87 -19.89 -1.62
CA LEU A 79 -11.56 -20.45 -1.28
C LEU A 79 -11.66 -21.96 -1.10
N SER A 80 -11.46 -22.71 -2.19
CA SER A 80 -11.44 -24.17 -2.12
C SER A 80 -10.23 -24.67 -1.33
N TYR A 81 -10.34 -25.88 -0.77
CA TYR A 81 -9.21 -26.55 -0.12
C TYR A 81 -8.00 -26.66 -1.06
N THR A 82 -8.23 -26.97 -2.33
CA THR A 82 -7.17 -27.07 -3.34
C THR A 82 -6.41 -25.75 -3.49
N MET A 83 -7.11 -24.62 -3.62
CA MET A 83 -6.45 -23.31 -3.71
C MET A 83 -5.67 -22.95 -2.44
N LEU A 84 -6.19 -23.27 -1.25
CA LEU A 84 -5.46 -23.04 0.00
C LEU A 84 -4.22 -23.93 0.11
N SER A 85 -4.29 -25.17 -0.37
CA SER A 85 -3.16 -26.10 -0.41
C SER A 85 -2.09 -25.61 -1.39
N ASP A 86 -2.48 -25.16 -2.58
CA ASP A 86 -1.56 -24.62 -3.59
C ASP A 86 -0.92 -23.31 -3.10
N LEU A 87 -1.70 -22.46 -2.42
CA LEU A 87 -1.19 -21.24 -1.80
C LEU A 87 -0.19 -21.56 -0.69
N ALA A 88 -0.49 -22.54 0.17
CA ALA A 88 0.44 -22.97 1.21
C ALA A 88 1.77 -23.47 0.62
N LEU A 89 1.75 -24.21 -0.50
CA LEU A 89 2.94 -24.65 -1.22
C LEU A 89 3.78 -23.46 -1.72
N ALA A 90 3.13 -22.47 -2.34
CA ALA A 90 3.80 -21.27 -2.85
C ALA A 90 4.46 -20.41 -1.75
N LEU A 91 4.03 -20.58 -0.49
CA LEU A 91 4.52 -19.81 0.66
C LEU A 91 5.65 -20.51 1.44
N ILE A 92 5.98 -21.77 1.13
CA ILE A 92 6.94 -22.59 1.90
C ILE A 92 8.33 -21.95 1.96
N ASP A 93 8.81 -21.44 0.83
CA ASP A 93 10.17 -20.90 0.72
C ASP A 93 10.33 -19.49 1.31
N GLY A 94 9.21 -18.84 1.64
CA GLY A 94 9.15 -17.49 2.20
C GLY A 94 9.42 -16.36 1.20
N THR A 95 9.78 -16.65 -0.05
CA THR A 95 10.03 -15.65 -1.10
C THR A 95 8.78 -14.82 -1.36
N VAL A 96 7.61 -15.46 -1.42
CA VAL A 96 6.33 -14.76 -1.62
C VAL A 96 6.00 -13.81 -0.46
N PHE A 97 6.42 -14.12 0.78
CA PHE A 97 6.25 -13.19 1.89
C PHE A 97 7.13 -11.94 1.74
N GLU A 98 8.37 -12.10 1.30
CA GLU A 98 9.27 -10.98 1.02
C GLU A 98 8.75 -10.13 -0.15
N ILE A 99 8.23 -10.76 -1.21
CA ILE A 99 7.58 -10.07 -2.33
C ILE A 99 6.36 -9.29 -1.84
N ALA A 100 5.47 -9.92 -1.07
CA ALA A 100 4.27 -9.27 -0.55
C ALA A 100 4.63 -8.08 0.36
N ARG A 101 5.67 -8.21 1.18
CA ARG A 101 6.17 -7.13 2.02
C ARG A 101 6.73 -5.97 1.17
N GLY A 102 7.55 -6.27 0.17
CA GLY A 102 8.08 -5.27 -0.75
C GLY A 102 6.99 -4.53 -1.52
N LEU A 103 5.96 -5.24 -1.98
CA LEU A 103 4.80 -4.64 -2.65
C LEU A 103 4.01 -3.70 -1.72
N LEU A 104 3.86 -4.07 -0.44
CA LEU A 104 3.21 -3.23 0.57
C LEU A 104 4.04 -1.96 0.86
N ASP A 105 5.36 -2.07 0.95
CA ASP A 105 6.24 -0.92 1.17
C ASP A 105 6.23 0.03 -0.03
N ILE A 106 6.25 -0.51 -1.26
CA ILE A 106 6.10 0.27 -2.49
C ILE A 106 4.75 0.99 -2.53
N GLN A 107 3.66 0.32 -2.14
CA GLN A 107 2.34 0.91 -2.05
C GLN A 107 2.33 2.10 -1.08
N HIS A 108 2.75 1.89 0.17
CA HIS A 108 2.79 2.95 1.18
C HIS A 108 3.64 4.14 0.75
N LEU A 109 4.80 3.90 0.13
CA LEU A 109 5.66 4.97 -0.35
C LEU A 109 4.99 5.77 -1.47
N THR A 110 4.32 5.08 -2.40
CA THR A 110 3.59 5.70 -3.51
C THR A 110 2.43 6.55 -3.00
N GLU A 111 1.60 5.99 -2.13
CA GLU A 111 0.48 6.71 -1.50
C GLU A 111 0.94 7.95 -0.74
N LYS A 112 2.01 7.82 0.06
CA LYS A 112 2.60 8.95 0.79
C LYS A 112 3.11 10.04 -0.16
N ASN A 113 3.76 9.65 -1.26
CA ASN A 113 4.24 10.59 -2.26
C ASN A 113 3.09 11.35 -2.94
N LEU A 114 2.06 10.64 -3.39
CA LEU A 114 0.88 11.22 -4.03
C LEU A 114 0.13 12.17 -3.08
N TYR A 115 -0.04 11.76 -1.82
CA TYR A 115 -0.62 12.62 -0.78
C TYR A 115 0.17 13.91 -0.59
N ASN A 116 1.50 13.81 -0.47
CA ASN A 116 2.37 14.97 -0.31
C ASN A 116 2.33 15.90 -1.52
N GLN A 117 2.27 15.34 -2.74
CA GLN A 117 2.12 16.12 -3.97
C GLN A 117 0.80 16.91 -3.97
N ARG A 118 -0.32 16.25 -3.62
CA ARG A 118 -1.63 16.90 -3.52
C ARG A 118 -1.63 18.01 -2.47
N GLN A 119 -1.05 17.75 -1.30
CA GLN A 119 -0.97 18.73 -0.21
C GLN A 119 -0.10 19.93 -0.58
N LYS A 120 1.01 19.71 -1.30
CA LYS A 120 1.86 20.78 -1.81
C LYS A 120 1.09 21.67 -2.78
N LEU A 121 0.38 21.09 -3.75
CA LEU A 121 -0.45 21.83 -4.69
C LEU A 121 -1.50 22.71 -3.97
N HIS A 122 -2.20 22.14 -2.98
CA HIS A 122 -3.14 22.89 -2.16
C HIS A 122 -2.51 24.06 -1.42
N THR A 123 -1.32 23.86 -0.88
CA THR A 123 -0.59 24.91 -0.17
C THR A 123 -0.21 26.03 -1.14
N GLU A 124 0.29 25.68 -2.33
CA GLU A 124 0.63 26.64 -3.40
C GLU A 124 -0.59 27.45 -3.85
N HIS A 125 -1.75 26.81 -4.09
CA HIS A 125 -2.99 27.48 -4.43
C HIS A 125 -3.46 28.46 -3.36
N ARG A 126 -3.39 28.05 -2.09
CA ARG A 126 -3.73 28.92 -0.95
C ARG A 126 -2.82 30.15 -0.90
N MET A 127 -1.51 29.95 -1.05
CA MET A 127 -0.53 31.05 -1.06
C MET A 127 -0.76 31.99 -2.24
N LEU A 128 -1.04 31.45 -3.42
CA LEU A 128 -1.32 32.23 -4.63
C LEU A 128 -2.57 33.10 -4.47
N LYS A 129 -3.66 32.53 -3.92
CA LYS A 129 -4.90 33.27 -3.63
C LYS A 129 -4.66 34.38 -2.61
N GLN A 130 -3.93 34.09 -1.53
CA GLN A 130 -3.59 35.10 -0.50
C GLN A 130 -2.79 36.26 -1.09
N GLU A 131 -1.78 35.95 -1.92
CA GLU A 131 -0.94 36.95 -2.55
C GLU A 131 -1.71 37.81 -3.56
N MET A 132 -2.60 37.21 -4.35
CA MET A 132 -3.48 37.95 -5.27
C MET A 132 -4.40 38.91 -4.50
N VAL A 133 -5.06 38.43 -3.44
CA VAL A 133 -5.94 39.28 -2.60
C VAL A 133 -5.16 40.42 -1.95
N ARG A 134 -3.93 40.17 -1.50
CA ARG A 134 -3.04 41.21 -0.96
C ARG A 134 -2.76 42.29 -2.00
N LYS A 135 -2.35 41.92 -3.22
CA LYS A 135 -2.10 42.86 -4.33
C LYS A 135 -3.35 43.64 -4.72
N HIS A 136 -4.51 42.97 -4.77
CA HIS A 136 -5.78 43.63 -5.07
C HIS A 136 -6.13 44.69 -4.03
N LYS A 137 -5.92 44.39 -2.75
CA LYS A 137 -6.12 45.34 -1.64
C LYS A 137 -5.19 46.55 -1.74
N GLU A 138 -3.91 46.35 -2.05
CA GLU A 138 -2.92 47.43 -2.22
C GLU A 138 -3.23 48.32 -3.43
N ALA A 139 -3.68 47.72 -4.53
CA ALA A 139 -4.13 48.45 -5.71
C ALA A 139 -5.38 49.30 -5.41
N LEU A 140 -6.31 48.80 -4.59
CA LEU A 140 -7.49 49.56 -4.18
C LEU A 140 -7.15 50.75 -3.28
N GLN A 141 -6.16 50.60 -2.40
CA GLN A 141 -5.72 51.67 -1.49
C GLN A 141 -5.00 52.82 -2.21
N SER A 142 -4.36 52.54 -3.34
CA SER A 142 -3.59 53.52 -4.12
C SER A 142 -4.37 54.16 -5.28
N CYS A 143 -5.60 53.72 -5.56
CA CYS A 143 -6.38 54.14 -6.73
C CYS A 143 -7.24 55.40 -6.48
N LYS A 144 -7.38 56.27 -7.51
CA LYS A 144 -8.26 57.44 -7.50
C LYS A 144 -9.73 57.06 -7.78
N THR A 145 -10.68 57.83 -7.24
CA THR A 145 -12.12 57.54 -7.23
C THR A 145 -12.76 57.22 -8.60
N HIS A 146 -12.31 57.86 -9.68
CA HIS A 146 -12.89 57.68 -11.03
C HIS A 146 -12.56 56.33 -11.70
N ASN A 147 -11.56 55.58 -11.23
CA ASN A 147 -11.14 54.29 -11.82
C ASN A 147 -11.54 53.06 -10.99
N LEU A 148 -12.20 53.25 -9.84
CA LEU A 148 -12.46 52.18 -8.88
C LEU A 148 -13.41 51.10 -9.42
N ALA A 149 -14.43 51.47 -10.18
CA ALA A 149 -15.41 50.51 -10.70
C ALA A 149 -14.76 49.55 -11.72
N VAL A 150 -13.97 50.10 -12.65
CA VAL A 150 -13.25 49.33 -13.66
C VAL A 150 -12.19 48.43 -13.00
N LEU A 151 -11.45 48.95 -12.03
CA LEU A 151 -10.46 48.18 -11.28
C LEU A 151 -11.10 47.00 -10.53
N ARG A 152 -12.21 47.22 -9.81
CA ARG A 152 -12.93 46.15 -9.10
C ARG A 152 -13.44 45.08 -10.06
N ALA A 153 -13.99 45.47 -11.22
CA ALA A 153 -14.43 44.53 -12.24
C ALA A 153 -13.27 43.69 -12.80
N ALA A 154 -12.09 44.29 -12.99
CA ALA A 154 -10.89 43.57 -13.41
C ALA A 154 -10.40 42.58 -12.33
N GLN A 155 -10.32 43.02 -11.06
CA GLN A 155 -9.93 42.18 -9.92
C GLN A 155 -10.88 40.99 -9.73
N GLN A 156 -12.19 41.22 -9.87
CA GLN A 156 -13.19 40.16 -9.78
C GLN A 156 -12.98 39.10 -10.87
N ARG A 157 -12.75 39.53 -12.12
CA ARG A 157 -12.45 38.63 -13.24
C ARG A 157 -11.15 37.85 -13.02
N GLU A 158 -10.11 38.50 -12.47
CA GLU A 158 -8.85 37.82 -12.12
C GLU A 158 -9.07 36.74 -11.06
N LEU A 159 -9.89 37.00 -10.05
CA LEU A 159 -10.22 36.02 -9.01
C LEU A 159 -10.99 34.82 -9.58
N GLU A 160 -12.02 35.07 -10.41
CA GLU A 160 -12.78 34.02 -11.09
C GLU A 160 -11.89 33.14 -11.96
N ASN A 161 -10.99 33.76 -12.74
CA ASN A 161 -10.01 33.04 -13.55
C ASN A 161 -9.06 32.20 -12.68
N LEU A 162 -8.60 32.73 -11.54
CA LEU A 162 -7.76 31.99 -10.61
C LEU A 162 -8.50 30.81 -10.01
N GLU A 163 -9.74 31.00 -9.57
CA GLU A 163 -10.57 29.94 -8.98
C GLU A 163 -10.84 28.81 -9.97
N GLN A 164 -11.13 29.16 -11.23
CA GLN A 164 -11.30 28.18 -12.29
C GLN A 164 -10.01 27.39 -12.54
N ARG A 165 -8.85 28.08 -12.62
CA ARG A 165 -7.55 27.41 -12.77
C ARG A 165 -7.22 26.47 -11.62
N VAL A 166 -7.41 26.92 -10.38
CA VAL A 166 -7.19 26.11 -9.17
C VAL A 166 -8.04 24.84 -9.21
N LYS A 167 -9.32 24.97 -9.57
CA LYS A 167 -10.24 23.84 -9.70
C LYS A 167 -9.80 22.86 -10.79
N ASP A 168 -9.36 23.36 -11.94
CA ASP A 168 -8.90 22.53 -13.03
C ASP A 168 -7.59 21.80 -12.69
N GLU A 169 -6.63 22.50 -12.08
CA GLU A 169 -5.38 21.91 -11.60
C GLU A 169 -5.61 20.85 -10.52
N GLN A 170 -6.54 21.09 -9.60
CA GLN A 170 -6.91 20.10 -8.59
C GLN A 170 -7.57 18.86 -9.22
N ARG A 171 -8.47 19.04 -10.19
CA ARG A 171 -9.10 17.93 -10.92
C ARG A 171 -8.06 17.09 -11.66
N MET A 172 -7.12 17.74 -12.36
CA MET A 172 -6.04 17.03 -13.07
C MET A 172 -5.14 16.24 -12.11
N MET A 173 -4.83 16.79 -10.93
CA MET A 173 -4.07 16.08 -9.90
C MET A 173 -4.84 14.86 -9.39
N ASP A 174 -6.13 15.01 -9.09
CA ASP A 174 -6.96 13.92 -8.57
C ASP A 174 -7.12 12.78 -9.61
N GLU A 175 -7.32 13.12 -10.89
CA GLU A 175 -7.35 12.14 -11.98
C GLU A 175 -6.01 11.40 -12.11
N LYS A 176 -4.89 12.13 -12.05
CA LYS A 176 -3.56 11.54 -12.07
C LYS A 176 -3.34 10.58 -10.90
N ILE A 177 -3.76 10.94 -9.68
CA ILE A 177 -3.64 10.07 -8.50
C ILE A 177 -4.39 8.75 -8.72
N VAL A 178 -5.62 8.81 -9.23
CA VAL A 178 -6.41 7.60 -9.51
C VAL A 178 -5.70 6.71 -10.53
N LEU A 179 -5.22 7.28 -11.63
CA LEU A 179 -4.50 6.52 -12.68
C LEU A 179 -3.21 5.88 -12.15
N GLU A 180 -2.44 6.58 -11.32
CA GLU A 180 -1.23 6.01 -10.73
C GLU A 180 -1.55 4.88 -9.75
N LEU A 181 -2.61 5.00 -8.94
CA LEU A 181 -3.04 3.94 -8.03
C LEU A 181 -3.58 2.71 -8.78
N ASP A 182 -4.37 2.91 -9.83
CA ASP A 182 -4.87 1.82 -10.67
C ASP A 182 -3.70 1.07 -11.35
N GLN A 183 -2.69 1.80 -11.84
CA GLN A 183 -1.48 1.18 -12.38
C GLN A 183 -0.74 0.36 -11.32
N LYS A 184 -0.69 0.83 -10.06
CA LYS A 184 -0.07 0.04 -8.97
C LYS A 184 -0.80 -1.26 -8.69
N VAL A 185 -2.12 -1.29 -8.80
CA VAL A 185 -2.90 -2.53 -8.68
C VAL A 185 -2.50 -3.52 -9.78
N VAL A 186 -2.40 -3.05 -11.03
CA VAL A 186 -1.98 -3.89 -12.16
C VAL A 186 -0.55 -4.41 -11.97
N ASP A 187 0.37 -3.56 -11.53
CA ASP A 187 1.77 -3.94 -11.26
C ASP A 187 1.86 -5.02 -10.16
N GLN A 188 1.09 -4.85 -9.07
CA GLN A 188 1.01 -5.83 -7.97
C GLN A 188 0.45 -7.17 -8.45
N GLN A 189 -0.66 -7.16 -9.19
CA GLN A 189 -1.27 -8.37 -9.78
C GLN A 189 -0.27 -9.13 -10.66
N ASN A 190 0.36 -8.42 -11.60
CA ASN A 190 1.35 -9.00 -12.52
C ASN A 190 2.57 -9.56 -11.79
N THR A 191 3.03 -8.90 -10.72
CA THR A 191 4.16 -9.37 -9.92
C THR A 191 3.82 -10.66 -9.19
N LEU A 192 2.64 -10.73 -8.56
CA LEU A 192 2.19 -11.91 -7.82
C LEU A 192 1.85 -13.08 -8.75
N GLU A 193 1.26 -12.80 -9.91
CA GLU A 193 1.02 -13.80 -10.96
C GLU A 193 2.35 -14.41 -11.45
N LYS A 194 3.35 -13.57 -11.74
CA LYS A 194 4.69 -14.04 -12.16
C LYS A 194 5.46 -14.76 -11.06
N ALA A 195 5.21 -14.43 -9.80
CA ALA A 195 5.73 -15.16 -8.65
C ALA A 195 5.03 -16.51 -8.43
N GLY A 196 4.01 -16.84 -9.24
CA GLY A 196 3.29 -18.10 -9.18
C GLY A 196 2.30 -18.19 -8.02
N VAL A 197 1.87 -17.04 -7.46
CA VAL A 197 0.95 -17.02 -6.32
C VAL A 197 -0.47 -17.37 -6.79
N PRO A 198 -1.09 -18.45 -6.30
CA PRO A 198 -2.42 -18.85 -6.73
C PRO A 198 -3.48 -17.78 -6.46
N GLY A 199 -4.40 -17.61 -7.41
CA GLY A 199 -5.50 -16.64 -7.32
C GLY A 199 -5.16 -15.23 -7.80
N PHE A 200 -3.90 -14.94 -8.14
CA PHE A 200 -3.49 -13.65 -8.71
C PHE A 200 -3.35 -13.74 -10.23
N TYR A 201 -3.99 -12.78 -10.90
CA TYR A 201 -3.95 -12.54 -12.34
C TYR A 201 -4.46 -11.13 -12.59
N ILE A 202 -4.09 -10.53 -13.72
CA ILE A 202 -4.56 -9.17 -14.07
C ILE A 202 -6.07 -9.19 -14.31
N THR A 203 -6.81 -8.37 -13.55
CA THR A 203 -8.27 -8.28 -13.66
C THR A 203 -8.79 -6.93 -13.20
N THR A 204 -9.85 -6.45 -13.87
CA THR A 204 -10.60 -5.24 -13.52
C THR A 204 -11.98 -5.56 -12.94
N ASN A 205 -12.31 -6.86 -12.81
CA ASN A 205 -13.58 -7.28 -12.23
C ASN A 205 -13.57 -6.99 -10.72
N SER A 206 -14.55 -6.23 -10.23
CA SER A 206 -14.62 -5.82 -8.82
C SER A 206 -14.67 -7.01 -7.84
N GLN A 207 -15.35 -8.11 -8.18
CA GLN A 207 -15.43 -9.28 -7.31
C GLN A 207 -14.08 -10.02 -7.22
N GLU A 208 -13.36 -10.10 -8.34
CA GLU A 208 -12.02 -10.71 -8.39
C GLU A 208 -10.98 -9.83 -7.69
N LEU A 209 -11.04 -8.51 -7.88
CA LEU A 209 -10.20 -7.55 -7.17
C LEU A 209 -10.40 -7.67 -5.65
N THR A 210 -11.65 -7.76 -5.20
CA THR A 210 -11.96 -7.94 -3.78
C THR A 210 -11.40 -9.27 -3.27
N LEU A 211 -11.51 -10.36 -4.05
CA LEU A 211 -10.93 -11.65 -3.67
C LEU A 211 -9.40 -11.57 -3.55
N GLN A 212 -8.72 -11.02 -4.55
CA GLN A 212 -7.26 -10.86 -4.57
C GLN A 212 -6.77 -9.98 -3.41
N MET A 213 -7.54 -8.95 -3.05
CA MET A 213 -7.24 -8.12 -1.88
C MET A 213 -7.28 -8.93 -0.58
N ASN A 214 -8.32 -9.73 -0.38
CA ASN A 214 -8.42 -10.56 0.81
C ASN A 214 -7.33 -11.64 0.84
N LEU A 215 -6.98 -12.22 -0.31
CA LEU A 215 -5.85 -13.15 -0.44
C LEU A 215 -4.52 -12.49 -0.05
N PHE A 216 -4.27 -11.28 -0.52
CA PHE A 216 -3.07 -10.54 -0.17
C PHE A 216 -3.00 -10.24 1.33
N GLU A 217 -4.13 -9.84 1.93
CA GLU A 217 -4.22 -9.62 3.38
C GLU A 217 -3.99 -10.91 4.18
N LEU A 218 -4.48 -12.06 3.70
CA LEU A 218 -4.22 -13.37 4.31
C LEU A 218 -2.72 -13.70 4.32
N ILE A 219 -2.03 -13.48 3.19
CA ILE A 219 -0.58 -13.70 3.07
C ILE A 219 0.16 -12.83 4.10
N LEU A 220 -0.17 -11.54 4.19
CA LEU A 220 0.45 -10.61 5.15
C LEU A 220 0.16 -10.99 6.61
N LYS A 221 -1.06 -11.43 6.94
CA LYS A 221 -1.43 -11.89 8.29
C LYS A 221 -0.68 -13.17 8.67
N LEU A 222 -0.49 -14.08 7.71
CA LEU A 222 0.26 -15.31 7.93
C LEU A 222 1.74 -15.00 8.20
N GLN A 223 2.36 -14.11 7.43
CA GLN A 223 3.72 -13.62 7.67
C GLN A 223 3.89 -13.04 9.09
N GLN A 224 2.92 -12.22 9.54
CA GLN A 224 2.97 -11.64 10.89
C GLN A 224 2.89 -12.69 12.00
N LYS A 225 2.20 -13.81 11.76
CA LYS A 225 2.14 -14.94 12.71
C LYS A 225 3.47 -15.72 12.75
N GLU A 226 4.13 -15.90 11.61
CA GLU A 226 5.47 -16.50 11.55
C GLU A 226 6.53 -15.61 12.22
N ALA A 227 6.38 -14.29 12.15
CA ALA A 227 7.34 -13.33 12.72
C ALA A 227 7.23 -13.12 14.25
N GLN A 228 6.25 -13.73 14.93
CA GLN A 228 6.12 -13.57 16.39
C GLN A 228 7.19 -14.38 17.15
N PRO A 229 8.09 -13.73 17.91
CA PRO A 229 9.11 -14.40 18.70
C PRO A 229 8.44 -15.03 19.93
N GLY A 230 8.08 -16.31 19.84
CA GLY A 230 7.42 -17.02 20.93
C GLY A 230 6.75 -18.33 20.55
N ARG A 231 6.58 -18.63 19.26
CA ARG A 231 6.25 -20.00 18.81
C ARG A 231 7.53 -20.69 18.35
N CYS A 232 8.33 -21.16 19.30
CA CYS A 232 9.20 -22.29 19.00
C CYS A 232 8.30 -23.40 18.46
N LEU A 233 8.56 -23.87 17.23
CA LEU A 233 8.10 -25.18 16.83
C LEU A 233 8.65 -26.20 17.85
N PRO A 234 7.83 -27.12 18.37
CA PRO A 234 8.36 -28.31 19.03
C PRO A 234 9.17 -29.17 18.05
#